data_AF-A0A7R7IC22-F1
#
_entry.id   AF-A0A7R7IC22-F1
#
_cell.length_a   1.000
_cell.length_b   1.000
_cell.length_c   1.000
_cell.angle_alpha   90.00
_cell.angle_beta   90.00
_cell.angle_gamma   90.00
#
_symmetry.space_group_name_H-M   'P 1'
#
loop_
_entity.id
_entity.type
_entity.pdbx_description
1 polymer ?
#
loop_
_entity_poly.entity_id
_entity_poly.type
_entity_poly.pdbx_seq_one_letter_code
_entity_poly.pdbx_strand_id
1 'polypeptide(L)'
;MAAYQVENQWGGINAPWNTGSTWILGTREEQYLVGINIESKDNGETFTGTVTYNGEGPIDFLAKHKNANKYVAKVRWGGEGAPWHDEGIWVIGGRNVQRAVALKVKASEDGKTLLGTITYEGEGPIEFRGSFIPSYEVMNKWTHCTSDWHKVGTWVLSGRLNQNVVAMKIKATDRCANVLEGTMVYENEGPIGFKAVRIVGNTYEVYNQWGGEKAPWHRGGDMIIGASDEYRVTSLKFTSDDKGGHLYGEVTYTGLKEKFAFKAKLIKQIK
;
A
#
# COMPACT_ATOMS: atom_id res chain seq x y z
N MET A 1 -4.69 8.79 -0.83
CA MET A 1 -4.57 7.50 -0.10
C MET A 1 -3.22 7.38 0.56
N ALA A 2 -3.15 7.21 1.89
CA ALA A 2 -1.87 7.04 2.60
C ALA A 2 -1.46 5.58 2.62
N ALA A 3 -0.17 5.34 2.44
CA ALA A 3 0.43 4.02 2.58
C ALA A 3 1.34 3.98 3.81
N TYR A 4 1.38 2.83 4.48
CA TYR A 4 2.17 2.62 5.68
C TYR A 4 2.94 1.31 5.58
N GLN A 5 4.25 1.32 5.87
CA GLN A 5 4.96 0.10 6.27
C GLN A 5 4.55 -0.21 7.70
N VAL A 6 3.87 -1.32 7.89
CA VAL A 6 3.42 -1.77 9.20
C VAL A 6 4.44 -2.72 9.80
N GLU A 7 4.64 -2.58 11.10
CA GLU A 7 5.34 -3.52 11.95
C GLU A 7 4.48 -3.87 13.17
N ASN A 8 4.65 -5.09 13.68
CA ASN A 8 3.98 -5.57 14.87
C ASN A 8 4.97 -6.11 15.90
N GLN A 9 4.67 -5.92 17.18
CA GLN A 9 5.45 -6.44 18.29
C GLN A 9 4.54 -7.26 19.23
N TRP A 10 5.01 -8.46 19.59
CA TRP A 10 4.32 -9.38 20.49
C TRP A 10 5.34 -10.04 21.43
N GLY A 11 4.89 -10.51 22.60
CA GLY A 11 5.79 -11.08 23.62
C GLY A 11 6.37 -10.04 24.60
N GLY A 12 5.79 -8.84 24.65
CA GLY A 12 6.17 -7.76 25.56
C GLY A 12 6.99 -6.64 24.90
N ILE A 13 7.18 -5.55 25.64
CA ILE A 13 7.74 -4.27 25.14
C ILE A 13 9.19 -4.38 24.62
N ASN A 14 9.94 -5.40 25.06
CA ASN A 14 11.33 -5.63 24.68
C ASN A 14 11.48 -6.61 23.50
N ALA A 15 10.38 -7.18 23.00
CA ALA A 15 10.43 -8.09 21.86
C ALA A 15 10.82 -7.34 20.57
N PRO A 16 11.45 -8.00 19.59
CA PRO A 16 11.71 -7.38 18.31
C PRO A 16 10.40 -7.03 17.58
N TRP A 17 10.44 -5.96 16.80
CA TRP A 17 9.39 -5.63 15.84
C TRP A 17 9.52 -6.52 14.61
N ASN A 18 8.39 -6.96 14.07
CA ASN A 18 8.30 -7.85 12.93
C ASN A 18 7.48 -7.18 11.83
N THR A 19 7.75 -7.52 10.56
CA THR A 19 7.02 -6.95 9.43
C THR A 19 5.52 -7.31 9.49
N GLY A 20 4.66 -6.29 9.38
CA GLY A 20 3.20 -6.37 9.31
C GLY A 20 2.62 -6.02 7.93
N SER A 21 3.48 -5.92 6.92
CA SER A 21 3.20 -5.62 5.51
C SER A 21 2.85 -4.16 5.20
N THR A 22 2.51 -3.88 3.94
CA THR A 22 2.12 -2.54 3.48
C THR A 22 0.60 -2.39 3.51
N TRP A 23 0.15 -1.33 4.19
CA TRP A 23 -1.25 -1.01 4.36
C TRP A 23 -1.60 0.28 3.61
N ILE A 24 -2.86 0.39 3.18
CA ILE A 24 -3.43 1.61 2.62
C ILE A 24 -4.57 2.03 3.54
N LEU A 25 -4.43 3.17 4.20
CA LEU A 25 -5.40 3.68 5.16
C LEU A 25 -5.71 5.14 4.84
N GLY A 26 -7.00 5.44 4.69
CA GLY A 26 -7.50 6.76 4.31
C GLY A 26 -7.34 7.07 2.83
N THR A 27 -8.22 7.90 2.29
CA THR A 27 -8.24 8.19 0.84
C THR A 27 -8.07 9.64 0.45
N ARG A 28 -8.33 10.57 1.37
CA ARG A 28 -8.26 12.00 1.16
C ARG A 28 -6.84 12.45 0.83
N GLU A 29 -6.68 13.30 -0.18
CA GLU A 29 -5.42 14.01 -0.42
C GLU A 29 -5.28 15.16 0.58
N GLU A 30 -4.05 15.48 0.98
CA GLU A 30 -3.74 16.63 1.85
C GLU A 30 -4.36 16.61 3.26
N GLN A 31 -5.08 15.55 3.62
CA GLN A 31 -5.66 15.35 4.95
C GLN A 31 -5.39 13.93 5.42
N TYR A 32 -4.47 13.78 6.38
CA TYR A 32 -4.08 12.47 6.92
C TYR A 32 -4.95 12.04 8.10
N LEU A 33 -4.95 10.73 8.36
CA LEU A 33 -5.59 10.13 9.52
C LEU A 33 -4.81 10.44 10.80
N VAL A 34 -5.50 10.90 11.84
CA VAL A 34 -4.95 11.11 13.19
C VAL A 34 -5.45 10.06 14.20
N GLY A 35 -6.48 9.30 13.84
CA GLY A 35 -7.01 8.24 14.69
C GLY A 35 -7.83 7.23 13.89
N ILE A 36 -7.72 5.97 14.29
CA ILE A 36 -8.58 4.87 13.82
C ILE A 36 -8.94 4.03 15.03
N ASN A 37 -10.22 3.69 15.17
CA ASN A 37 -10.70 2.78 16.20
C ASN A 37 -11.85 1.95 15.61
N ILE A 38 -11.52 0.75 15.11
CA ILE A 38 -12.44 -0.12 14.40
C ILE A 38 -12.35 -1.55 14.92
N GLU A 39 -13.48 -2.25 14.86
CA GLU A 39 -13.61 -3.66 15.25
C GLU A 39 -14.47 -4.42 14.25
N SER A 40 -14.26 -5.73 14.19
CA SER A 40 -15.06 -6.67 13.44
C SER A 40 -15.69 -7.68 14.40
N LYS A 41 -16.97 -7.98 14.17
CA LYS A 41 -17.74 -9.00 14.91
C LYS A 41 -18.01 -10.26 14.10
N ASP A 42 -17.46 -10.30 12.89
CA ASP A 42 -17.68 -11.31 11.86
C ASP A 42 -16.35 -11.71 11.21
N ASN A 43 -15.32 -11.91 12.03
CA ASN A 43 -14.04 -12.48 11.62
C ASN A 43 -13.32 -11.71 10.50
N GLY A 44 -13.42 -10.37 10.56
CA GLY A 44 -12.81 -9.45 9.62
C GLY A 44 -13.56 -9.32 8.30
N GLU A 45 -14.80 -9.83 8.18
CA GLU A 45 -15.64 -9.61 6.98
C GLU A 45 -16.15 -8.17 6.92
N THR A 46 -16.53 -7.59 8.06
CA THR A 46 -16.88 -6.18 8.18
C THR A 46 -16.18 -5.52 9.36
N PHE A 47 -15.74 -4.28 9.16
CA PHE A 47 -15.28 -3.40 10.21
C PHE A 47 -16.27 -2.27 10.42
N THR A 48 -16.57 -1.99 11.68
CA THR A 48 -17.31 -0.79 12.11
C THR A 48 -16.53 -0.07 13.19
N GLY A 49 -16.76 1.25 13.31
CA GLY A 49 -16.10 2.06 14.33
C GLY A 49 -15.95 3.49 13.86
N THR A 50 -14.81 4.10 14.17
CA THR A 50 -14.55 5.50 13.85
C THR A 50 -13.16 5.72 13.27
N VAL A 51 -13.06 6.75 12.44
CA VAL A 51 -11.80 7.31 11.96
C VAL A 51 -11.78 8.80 12.25
N THR A 52 -10.61 9.39 12.36
CA THR A 52 -10.44 10.84 12.57
C THR A 52 -9.40 11.35 11.60
N TYR A 53 -9.79 12.31 10.78
CA TYR A 53 -8.89 13.04 9.89
C TYR A 53 -8.35 14.29 10.60
N ASN A 54 -7.15 14.72 10.23
CA ASN A 54 -6.55 15.92 10.80
C ASN A 54 -7.48 17.14 10.62
N GLY A 55 -7.69 17.88 11.69
CA GLY A 55 -8.59 19.04 11.72
C GLY A 55 -10.08 18.71 11.87
N GLU A 56 -10.46 17.43 12.01
CA GLU A 56 -11.85 16.99 12.17
C GLU A 56 -12.08 16.27 13.51
N GLY A 57 -13.36 16.16 13.89
CA GLY A 57 -13.78 15.21 14.91
C GLY A 57 -13.88 13.78 14.36
N PRO A 58 -14.07 12.76 15.23
CA PRO A 58 -14.30 11.40 14.78
C PRO A 58 -15.55 11.30 13.91
N ILE A 59 -15.45 10.52 12.82
CA ILE A 59 -16.56 10.18 11.92
C ILE A 59 -16.73 8.66 11.89
N ASP A 60 -17.96 8.22 11.62
CA ASP A 60 -18.27 6.80 11.55
C ASP A 60 -17.58 6.17 10.36
N PHE A 61 -17.12 4.93 10.54
CA PHE A 61 -16.43 4.14 9.55
C PHE A 61 -17.11 2.78 9.38
N LEU A 62 -17.26 2.37 8.13
CA LEU A 62 -17.70 1.05 7.73
C LEU A 62 -16.79 0.55 6.62
N ALA A 63 -16.25 -0.65 6.76
CA ALA A 63 -15.49 -1.30 5.71
C ALA A 63 -15.99 -2.73 5.50
N LYS A 64 -16.19 -3.13 4.25
CA LYS A 64 -16.59 -4.50 3.89
C LYS A 64 -15.47 -5.17 3.10
N HIS A 65 -15.13 -6.39 3.48
CA HIS A 65 -14.13 -7.20 2.79
C HIS A 65 -14.50 -7.37 1.32
N LYS A 66 -13.49 -7.27 0.44
CA LYS A 66 -13.65 -7.48 -0.99
C LYS A 66 -12.91 -8.73 -1.45
N ASN A 67 -11.61 -8.77 -1.19
CA ASN A 67 -10.71 -9.89 -1.45
C ASN A 67 -9.36 -9.61 -0.78
N ALA A 68 -8.51 -10.64 -0.63
CA ALA A 68 -7.20 -10.49 0.03
C ALA A 68 -7.36 -9.71 1.35
N ASN A 69 -6.60 -8.63 1.54
CA ASN A 69 -6.76 -7.70 2.66
C ASN A 69 -7.41 -6.37 2.23
N LYS A 70 -8.11 -6.34 1.10
CA LYS A 70 -8.78 -5.15 0.55
C LYS A 70 -10.21 -5.02 1.09
N TYR A 71 -10.57 -3.80 1.44
CA TYR A 71 -11.87 -3.43 1.96
C TYR A 71 -12.47 -2.24 1.21
N VAL A 72 -13.76 -2.32 0.87
CA VAL A 72 -14.52 -1.17 0.39
C VAL A 72 -14.94 -0.35 1.60
N ALA A 73 -14.33 0.82 1.77
CA ALA A 73 -14.55 1.70 2.90
C ALA A 73 -15.62 2.75 2.60
N LYS A 74 -16.38 3.10 3.63
CA LYS A 74 -17.35 4.19 3.65
C LYS A 74 -17.22 4.94 4.97
N VAL A 75 -17.55 6.23 4.94
CA VAL A 75 -17.61 7.08 6.13
C VAL A 75 -18.96 7.78 6.24
N ARG A 76 -19.34 8.17 7.45
CA ARG A 76 -20.53 8.98 7.72
C ARG A 76 -20.20 10.05 8.75
N TRP A 77 -20.59 11.28 8.44
CA TRP A 77 -20.49 12.44 9.33
C TRP A 77 -21.87 13.08 9.49
N GLY A 78 -22.09 13.85 10.55
CA GLY A 78 -23.39 14.48 10.83
C GLY A 78 -24.33 13.65 11.71
N GLY A 79 -23.85 12.55 12.28
CA GLY A 79 -24.57 11.74 13.26
C GLY A 79 -25.38 10.59 12.67
N GLU A 80 -26.14 9.92 13.54
CA GLU A 80 -26.99 8.81 13.17
C GLU A 80 -28.08 9.25 12.19
N GLY A 81 -28.20 8.57 11.05
CA GLY A 81 -29.16 8.90 9.98
C GLY A 81 -28.59 9.72 8.83
N ALA A 82 -27.38 10.26 8.94
CA ALA A 82 -26.69 10.88 7.80
C ALA A 82 -26.33 9.82 6.72
N PRO A 83 -26.24 10.20 5.44
CA PRO A 83 -25.87 9.27 4.38
C PRO A 83 -24.43 8.77 4.53
N TRP A 84 -24.18 7.56 4.06
CA TRP A 84 -22.83 7.03 3.93
C TRP A 84 -22.19 7.52 2.62
N HIS A 85 -20.93 7.90 2.71
CA HIS A 85 -20.12 8.37 1.59
C HIS A 85 -18.99 7.38 1.31
N ASP A 86 -18.63 7.21 0.04
CA ASP A 86 -17.57 6.29 -0.35
C ASP A 86 -16.18 6.83 0.05
N GLU A 87 -15.37 5.97 0.68
CA GLU A 87 -14.01 6.26 1.16
C GLU A 87 -13.00 5.31 0.48
N GLY A 88 -13.29 4.92 -0.76
CA GLY A 88 -12.42 4.11 -1.62
C GLY A 88 -12.05 2.72 -1.07
N ILE A 89 -10.86 2.24 -1.46
CA ILE A 89 -10.34 0.93 -1.06
C ILE A 89 -9.25 1.10 -0.01
N TRP A 90 -9.43 0.42 1.12
CA TRP A 90 -8.40 0.30 2.16
C TRP A 90 -7.74 -1.07 2.07
N VAL A 91 -6.48 -1.16 2.52
CA VAL A 91 -5.79 -2.43 2.76
C VAL A 91 -5.53 -2.53 4.27
N ILE A 92 -6.20 -3.48 4.91
CA ILE A 92 -6.19 -3.69 6.37
C ILE A 92 -5.77 -5.14 6.63
N GLY A 93 -4.58 -5.33 7.18
CA GLY A 93 -3.97 -6.65 7.42
C GLY A 93 -2.84 -6.99 6.46
N GLY A 94 -1.88 -7.80 6.93
CA GLY A 94 -0.75 -8.30 6.14
C GLY A 94 -0.73 -9.82 5.92
N ARG A 95 -1.65 -10.56 6.53
CA ARG A 95 -1.67 -12.04 6.52
C ARG A 95 -2.60 -12.58 5.41
N ASN A 96 -2.37 -13.79 4.92
CA ASN A 96 -3.13 -14.36 3.80
C ASN A 96 -4.41 -15.13 4.22
N VAL A 97 -4.41 -15.72 5.43
CA VAL A 97 -5.46 -16.65 5.88
C VAL A 97 -6.01 -16.32 7.27
N GLN A 98 -5.68 -15.15 7.80
CA GLN A 98 -6.10 -14.71 9.12
C GLN A 98 -6.28 -13.20 9.08
N ARG A 99 -7.50 -12.73 9.27
CA ARG A 99 -7.82 -11.32 9.11
C ARG A 99 -7.56 -10.54 10.38
N ALA A 100 -7.32 -9.24 10.22
CA ALA A 100 -7.44 -8.33 11.34
C ALA A 100 -8.91 -8.31 11.81
N VAL A 101 -9.13 -8.19 13.11
CA VAL A 101 -10.46 -8.07 13.73
C VAL A 101 -10.58 -6.84 14.62
N ALA A 102 -9.48 -6.17 14.94
CA ALA A 102 -9.51 -4.85 15.56
C ALA A 102 -8.27 -4.04 15.16
N LEU A 103 -8.44 -2.72 15.03
CA LEU A 103 -7.34 -1.77 14.87
C LEU A 103 -7.67 -0.51 15.67
N LYS A 104 -6.76 -0.15 16.57
CA LYS A 104 -6.86 1.06 17.38
C LYS A 104 -5.54 1.79 17.38
N VAL A 105 -5.44 2.88 16.64
CA VAL A 105 -4.20 3.64 16.45
C VAL A 105 -4.44 5.14 16.50
N LYS A 106 -3.39 5.88 16.84
CA LYS A 106 -3.32 7.34 16.76
C LYS A 106 -2.07 7.76 16.03
N ALA A 107 -2.14 8.91 15.34
CA ALA A 107 -0.95 9.50 14.76
C ALA A 107 -0.01 10.05 15.84
N SER A 108 1.30 9.95 15.57
CA SER A 108 2.33 10.71 16.26
C SER A 108 2.14 12.21 16.00
N GLU A 109 2.81 13.05 16.79
CA GLU A 109 2.72 14.51 16.69
C GLU A 109 3.12 15.05 15.31
N ASP A 110 4.03 14.37 14.61
CA ASP A 110 4.46 14.72 13.26
C ASP A 110 3.52 14.21 12.15
N GLY A 111 2.49 13.43 12.50
CA GLY A 111 1.54 12.84 11.56
C GLY A 111 2.11 11.74 10.67
N LYS A 112 3.38 11.32 10.86
CA LYS A 112 4.08 10.38 9.97
C LYS A 112 4.01 8.93 10.43
N THR A 113 3.64 8.70 11.68
CA THR A 113 3.54 7.36 12.26
C THR A 113 2.17 7.15 12.88
N LEU A 114 1.56 6.00 12.65
CA LEU A 114 0.41 5.51 13.41
C LEU A 114 0.90 4.52 14.47
N LEU A 115 0.53 4.74 15.72
CA LEU A 115 0.90 3.90 16.86
C LEU A 115 -0.34 3.40 17.60
N GLY A 116 -0.31 2.17 18.07
CA GLY A 116 -1.38 1.59 18.89
C GLY A 116 -1.37 0.07 18.81
N THR A 117 -2.55 -0.53 18.66
CA THR A 117 -2.69 -1.99 18.68
C THR A 117 -3.52 -2.50 17.52
N ILE A 118 -3.24 -3.75 17.14
CA ILE A 118 -4.02 -4.55 16.21
C ILE A 118 -4.34 -5.89 16.84
N THR A 119 -5.49 -6.47 16.51
CA THR A 119 -5.85 -7.84 16.86
C THR A 119 -6.13 -8.63 15.59
N TYR A 120 -5.56 -9.82 15.46
CA TYR A 120 -5.90 -10.78 14.40
C TYR A 120 -6.91 -11.81 14.92
N GLU A 121 -7.68 -12.42 14.02
CA GLU A 121 -8.68 -13.44 14.37
C GLU A 121 -8.07 -14.56 15.23
N GLY A 122 -8.68 -14.85 16.38
CA GLY A 122 -8.21 -15.87 17.32
C GLY A 122 -7.01 -15.48 18.19
N GLU A 123 -6.53 -14.23 18.12
CA GLU A 123 -5.38 -13.73 18.90
C GLU A 123 -5.77 -12.65 19.92
N GLY A 124 -4.86 -12.37 20.84
CA GLY A 124 -4.90 -11.14 21.66
C GLY A 124 -4.34 -9.92 20.90
N PRO A 125 -4.52 -8.70 21.43
CA PRO A 125 -3.95 -7.51 20.83
C PRO A 125 -2.42 -7.56 20.86
N ILE A 126 -1.81 -7.11 19.77
CA ILE A 126 -0.37 -6.90 19.62
C ILE A 126 -0.10 -5.45 19.23
N GLU A 127 1.11 -4.98 19.50
CA GLU A 127 1.49 -3.60 19.19
C GLU A 127 1.54 -3.38 17.67
N PHE A 128 1.23 -2.16 17.26
CA PHE A 128 1.17 -1.71 15.88
C PHE A 128 1.97 -0.43 15.73
N ARG A 129 2.83 -0.41 14.70
CA ARG A 129 3.49 0.78 14.19
C ARG A 129 3.33 0.83 12.68
N GLY A 130 2.66 1.85 12.16
CA GLY A 130 2.56 2.12 10.73
C GLY A 130 3.35 3.36 10.37
N SER A 131 4.44 3.21 9.64
CA SER A 131 5.29 4.32 9.23
C SER A 131 4.95 4.74 7.80
N PHE A 132 4.65 6.01 7.58
CA PHE A 132 4.22 6.52 6.28
C PHE A 132 5.27 6.26 5.19
N ILE A 133 4.80 5.84 4.01
CA ILE A 133 5.62 5.65 2.80
C ILE A 133 4.96 6.25 1.56
N PRO A 134 5.76 6.59 0.52
CA PRO A 134 5.25 7.10 -0.74
C PRO A 134 4.21 6.18 -1.41
N SER A 135 3.08 6.74 -1.79
CA SER A 135 2.03 6.09 -2.59
C SER A 135 1.71 6.90 -3.84
N TYR A 136 1.22 6.22 -4.87
CA TYR A 136 1.05 6.79 -6.19
C TYR A 136 -0.36 6.55 -6.73
N GLU A 137 -0.99 7.59 -7.26
CA GLU A 137 -2.14 7.43 -8.14
C GLU A 137 -1.64 7.03 -9.52
N VAL A 138 -2.05 5.85 -10.00
CA VAL A 138 -1.60 5.29 -11.28
C VAL A 138 -2.68 5.42 -12.33
N MET A 139 -2.27 5.87 -13.51
CA MET A 139 -3.08 5.88 -14.72
C MET A 139 -2.43 5.05 -15.83
N ASN A 140 -3.25 4.39 -16.64
CA ASN A 140 -2.81 3.73 -17.85
C ASN A 140 -3.54 4.26 -19.08
N LYS A 141 -2.89 4.18 -20.24
CA LYS A 141 -3.50 4.48 -21.53
C LYS A 141 -3.32 3.31 -22.49
N TRP A 142 -4.43 2.89 -23.09
CA TRP A 142 -4.51 1.82 -24.09
C TRP A 142 -4.02 2.35 -25.43
N THR A 143 -2.98 1.74 -26.00
CA THR A 143 -2.36 2.24 -27.22
C THR A 143 -3.21 2.03 -28.48
N HIS A 144 -4.27 1.22 -28.42
CA HIS A 144 -5.00 0.78 -29.61
C HIS A 144 -6.51 1.11 -29.64
N CYS A 145 -7.11 1.65 -28.57
CA CYS A 145 -8.58 1.84 -28.52
C CYS A 145 -9.08 3.16 -27.94
N THR A 146 -8.30 3.90 -27.14
CA THR A 146 -8.74 5.21 -26.61
C THR A 146 -7.56 6.18 -26.49
N SER A 147 -7.81 7.47 -26.71
CA SER A 147 -6.84 8.54 -26.43
C SER A 147 -6.68 8.81 -24.93
N ASP A 148 -7.52 8.23 -24.10
CA ASP A 148 -7.77 8.72 -22.76
C ASP A 148 -6.96 7.95 -21.71
N TRP A 149 -6.63 8.65 -20.63
CA TRP A 149 -5.97 8.07 -19.47
C TRP A 149 -7.02 7.56 -18.50
N HIS A 150 -6.87 6.32 -18.07
CA HIS A 150 -7.78 5.66 -17.14
C HIS A 150 -7.08 5.47 -15.80
N LYS A 151 -7.75 5.87 -14.71
CA LYS A 151 -7.27 5.63 -13.35
C LYS A 151 -7.33 4.13 -13.05
N VAL A 152 -6.20 3.55 -12.63
CA VAL A 152 -6.06 2.11 -12.37
C VAL A 152 -6.06 1.81 -10.88
N GLY A 153 -5.61 2.75 -10.05
CA GLY A 153 -5.66 2.65 -8.59
C GLY A 153 -4.44 3.23 -7.90
N THR A 154 -4.29 2.91 -6.62
CA THR A 154 -3.15 3.35 -5.81
C THR A 154 -2.10 2.26 -5.74
N TRP A 155 -0.85 2.60 -6.05
CA TRP A 155 0.28 1.69 -5.96
C TRP A 155 1.27 2.20 -4.91
N VAL A 156 2.04 1.28 -4.34
CA VAL A 156 3.11 1.59 -3.40
C VAL A 156 4.40 1.04 -4.00
N LEU A 157 5.24 1.95 -4.48
CA LEU A 157 6.43 1.61 -5.27
C LEU A 157 7.73 1.80 -4.48
N SER A 158 7.65 2.12 -3.19
CA SER A 158 8.79 2.25 -2.29
C SER A 158 8.50 1.54 -0.97
N GLY A 159 9.48 0.82 -0.43
CA GLY A 159 9.45 0.35 0.97
C GLY A 159 10.28 1.20 1.93
N ARG A 160 10.88 2.31 1.45
CA ARG A 160 11.71 3.22 2.26
C ARG A 160 10.90 4.41 2.74
N LEU A 161 11.19 4.84 3.96
CA LEU A 161 10.68 6.10 4.52
C LEU A 161 11.33 7.27 3.79
N ASN A 162 10.51 8.19 3.27
CA ASN A 162 10.95 9.47 2.71
C ASN A 162 11.96 9.40 1.54
N GLN A 163 12.03 8.28 0.81
CA GLN A 163 12.86 8.18 -0.38
C GLN A 163 12.04 7.59 -1.53
N ASN A 164 11.88 8.40 -2.57
CA ASN A 164 11.08 8.03 -3.74
C ASN A 164 11.90 7.15 -4.69
N VAL A 165 11.18 6.34 -5.47
CA VAL A 165 11.77 5.60 -6.57
C VAL A 165 11.71 6.46 -7.82
N VAL A 166 12.85 6.67 -8.46
CA VAL A 166 12.99 7.51 -9.64
C VAL A 166 13.11 6.70 -10.93
N ALA A 167 13.43 5.41 -10.85
CA ALA A 167 13.34 4.51 -12.00
C ALA A 167 13.11 3.07 -11.55
N MET A 168 12.42 2.30 -12.39
CA MET A 168 12.23 0.88 -12.20
C MET A 168 12.19 0.20 -13.56
N LYS A 169 12.75 -1.01 -13.66
CA LYS A 169 12.66 -1.89 -14.82
C LYS A 169 12.61 -3.31 -14.31
N ILE A 170 11.42 -3.87 -14.24
CA ILE A 170 11.16 -5.19 -13.67
C ILE A 170 10.30 -6.04 -14.61
N LYS A 171 10.45 -7.35 -14.52
CA LYS A 171 9.67 -8.33 -15.27
C LYS A 171 9.39 -9.57 -14.42
N ALA A 172 8.24 -10.19 -14.63
CA ALA A 172 7.89 -11.46 -14.03
C ALA A 172 8.77 -12.58 -14.57
N THR A 173 9.24 -13.45 -13.67
CA THR A 173 10.00 -14.66 -14.03
C THR A 173 9.10 -15.87 -14.24
N ASP A 174 7.85 -15.78 -13.80
CA ASP A 174 6.80 -16.79 -14.01
C ASP A 174 5.56 -16.18 -14.67
N ARG A 175 4.66 -17.05 -15.18
CA ARG A 175 3.43 -16.63 -15.89
C ARG A 175 2.37 -16.04 -14.97
N CYS A 176 2.44 -16.30 -13.67
CA CYS A 176 1.48 -15.88 -12.67
C CYS A 176 1.86 -14.56 -12.01
N ALA A 177 3.03 -14.01 -12.35
CA ALA A 177 3.68 -12.88 -11.70
C ALA A 177 3.81 -13.09 -10.18
N ASN A 178 4.21 -14.29 -9.74
CA ASN A 178 4.52 -14.52 -8.32
C ASN A 178 5.90 -13.97 -7.96
N VAL A 179 6.83 -13.93 -8.92
CA VAL A 179 8.16 -13.35 -8.75
C VAL A 179 8.42 -12.30 -9.83
N LEU A 180 8.86 -11.11 -9.41
CA LEU A 180 9.30 -10.01 -10.27
C LEU A 180 10.80 -9.76 -10.04
N GLU A 181 11.57 -9.62 -11.10
CA GLU A 181 13.01 -9.34 -11.02
C GLU A 181 13.42 -8.22 -11.98
N GLY A 182 14.50 -7.52 -11.65
CA GLY A 182 15.08 -6.48 -12.48
C GLY A 182 15.92 -5.49 -11.69
N THR A 183 15.75 -4.21 -11.97
CA THR A 183 16.49 -3.11 -11.32
C THR A 183 15.57 -1.98 -10.90
N MET A 184 15.98 -1.23 -9.88
CA MET A 184 15.35 0.03 -9.51
C MET A 184 16.40 1.08 -9.13
N VAL A 185 15.97 2.34 -9.02
CA VAL A 185 16.80 3.47 -8.61
C VAL A 185 16.01 4.30 -7.61
N TYR A 186 16.57 4.51 -6.42
CA TYR A 186 16.07 5.49 -5.46
C TYR A 186 16.61 6.89 -5.77
N GLU A 187 15.90 7.93 -5.35
CA GLU A 187 16.38 9.31 -5.47
C GLU A 187 17.79 9.43 -4.85
N ASN A 188 18.70 10.06 -5.59
CA ASN A 188 20.10 10.31 -5.21
C ASN A 188 20.98 9.04 -5.08
N GLU A 189 20.56 7.91 -5.66
CA GLU A 189 21.34 6.66 -5.68
C GLU A 189 21.62 6.17 -7.11
N GLY A 190 22.53 5.20 -7.24
CA GLY A 190 22.72 4.42 -8.46
C GLY A 190 21.72 3.26 -8.59
N PRO A 191 21.68 2.58 -9.75
CA PRO A 191 20.85 1.39 -9.92
C PRO A 191 21.22 0.25 -8.96
N ILE A 192 20.19 -0.39 -8.41
CA ILE A 192 20.30 -1.56 -7.54
C ILE A 192 19.47 -2.71 -8.11
N GLY A 193 19.85 -3.94 -7.75
CA GLY A 193 19.07 -5.14 -8.05
C GLY A 193 17.70 -5.08 -7.36
N PHE A 194 16.70 -5.65 -8.02
CA PHE A 194 15.34 -5.77 -7.53
C PHE A 194 14.87 -7.21 -7.68
N LYS A 195 14.33 -7.76 -6.60
CA LYS A 195 13.60 -9.03 -6.59
C LYS A 195 12.38 -8.85 -5.69
N ALA A 196 11.22 -9.30 -6.14
CA ALA A 196 10.00 -9.23 -5.35
C ALA A 196 9.24 -10.55 -5.41
N VAL A 197 8.78 -11.03 -4.26
CA VAL A 197 8.02 -12.26 -4.11
C VAL A 197 6.62 -11.92 -3.60
N ARG A 198 5.60 -12.39 -4.30
CA ARG A 198 4.20 -12.09 -3.99
C ARG A 198 3.80 -12.70 -2.64
N ILE A 199 3.22 -11.89 -1.77
CA ILE A 199 2.68 -12.31 -0.47
C ILE A 199 1.19 -12.63 -0.62
N VAL A 200 0.39 -11.62 -0.98
CA VAL A 200 -1.07 -11.71 -1.08
C VAL A 200 -1.60 -10.61 -2.00
N GLY A 201 -2.63 -10.89 -2.79
CA GLY A 201 -3.21 -9.89 -3.70
C GLY A 201 -2.16 -9.34 -4.67
N ASN A 202 -1.91 -8.03 -4.60
CA ASN A 202 -0.88 -7.30 -5.37
C ASN A 202 0.30 -6.83 -4.49
N THR A 203 0.41 -7.36 -3.27
CA THR A 203 1.47 -7.04 -2.33
C THR A 203 2.63 -8.01 -2.50
N TYR A 204 3.84 -7.48 -2.59
CA TYR A 204 5.08 -8.21 -2.76
C TYR A 204 6.08 -7.84 -1.67
N GLU A 205 6.76 -8.85 -1.13
CA GLU A 205 7.96 -8.64 -0.35
C GLU A 205 9.12 -8.34 -1.29
N VAL A 206 9.79 -7.21 -1.11
CA VAL A 206 10.88 -6.76 -1.97
C VAL A 206 12.24 -6.99 -1.31
N TYR A 207 13.21 -7.34 -2.14
CA TYR A 207 14.61 -7.48 -1.83
C TYR A 207 15.44 -6.66 -2.81
N ASN A 208 16.48 -6.00 -2.31
CA ASN A 208 17.41 -5.21 -3.08
C ASN A 208 18.84 -5.71 -2.94
N GLN A 209 19.64 -5.51 -3.99
CA GLN A 209 21.06 -5.86 -4.02
C GLN A 209 21.87 -4.64 -4.49
N TRP A 210 22.85 -4.22 -3.69
CA TRP A 210 23.75 -3.11 -4.02
C TRP A 210 25.20 -3.50 -3.74
N GLY A 211 26.16 -2.87 -4.42
CA GLY A 211 27.59 -3.24 -4.32
C GLY A 211 28.04 -4.35 -5.29
N GLY A 212 27.25 -4.61 -6.33
CA GLY A 212 27.54 -5.58 -7.39
C GLY A 212 26.78 -6.90 -7.26
N GLU A 213 26.85 -7.75 -8.29
CA GLU A 213 26.04 -8.96 -8.43
C GLU A 213 26.33 -10.05 -7.38
N LYS A 214 27.48 -9.98 -6.71
CA LYS A 214 27.88 -10.91 -5.64
C LYS A 214 27.49 -10.43 -4.24
N ALA A 215 26.98 -9.21 -4.11
CA ALA A 215 26.56 -8.68 -2.82
C ALA A 215 25.34 -9.44 -2.28
N PRO A 216 25.15 -9.51 -0.96
CA PRO A 216 23.95 -10.11 -0.38
C PRO A 216 22.69 -9.34 -0.78
N TRP A 217 21.56 -10.04 -0.78
CA TRP A 217 20.24 -9.44 -0.91
C TRP A 217 19.75 -8.97 0.44
N HIS A 218 19.15 -7.78 0.48
CA HIS A 218 18.61 -7.16 1.68
C HIS A 218 17.13 -6.91 1.51
N ARG A 219 16.36 -7.03 2.59
CA ARG A 219 14.94 -6.72 2.59
C ARG A 219 14.70 -5.23 2.29
N GLY A 220 13.86 -4.94 1.31
CA GLY A 220 13.52 -3.61 0.81
C GLY A 220 12.14 -3.10 1.21
N GLY A 221 11.41 -3.85 2.06
CA GLY A 221 10.03 -3.55 2.45
C GLY A 221 8.99 -4.21 1.53
N ASP A 222 7.72 -3.99 1.83
CA ASP A 222 6.62 -4.50 1.01
C ASP A 222 6.12 -3.45 0.01
N MET A 223 5.86 -3.85 -1.23
CA MET A 223 5.32 -2.97 -2.27
C MET A 223 3.96 -3.47 -2.76
N ILE A 224 3.08 -2.54 -3.17
CA ILE A 224 1.82 -2.86 -3.84
C ILE A 224 1.98 -2.50 -5.32
N ILE A 225 2.13 -3.53 -6.15
CA ILE A 225 2.42 -3.40 -7.58
C ILE A 225 1.24 -3.97 -8.38
N GLY A 226 0.38 -3.08 -8.87
CA GLY A 226 -0.90 -3.44 -9.48
C GLY A 226 -2.09 -3.16 -8.56
N ALA A 227 -3.25 -2.93 -9.15
CA ALA A 227 -4.49 -2.67 -8.42
C ALA A 227 -5.65 -3.61 -8.79
N SER A 228 -5.58 -4.24 -9.97
CA SER A 228 -6.60 -5.20 -10.44
C SER A 228 -6.55 -6.50 -9.63
N ASP A 229 -7.71 -7.14 -9.52
CA ASP A 229 -7.87 -8.45 -8.89
C ASP A 229 -7.70 -9.59 -9.91
N GLU A 230 -7.85 -9.28 -11.21
CA GLU A 230 -7.78 -10.22 -12.33
C GLU A 230 -6.43 -10.20 -13.03
N TYR A 231 -5.83 -9.01 -13.12
CA TYR A 231 -4.64 -8.74 -13.92
C TYR A 231 -3.47 -8.31 -13.02
N ARG A 232 -2.40 -9.10 -13.00
CA ARG A 232 -1.16 -8.78 -12.26
C ARG A 232 -0.12 -8.19 -13.19
N VAL A 233 0.73 -7.31 -12.65
CA VAL A 233 1.83 -6.71 -13.42
C VAL A 233 2.86 -7.78 -13.77
N THR A 234 3.14 -7.96 -15.06
CA THR A 234 4.20 -8.86 -15.56
C THR A 234 5.43 -8.12 -16.04
N SER A 235 5.32 -6.82 -16.29
CA SER A 235 6.44 -5.94 -16.62
C SER A 235 6.09 -4.53 -16.21
N LEU A 236 7.04 -3.81 -15.64
CA LEU A 236 6.92 -2.39 -15.34
C LEU A 236 8.25 -1.71 -15.63
N LYS A 237 8.21 -0.65 -16.41
CA LYS A 237 9.36 0.20 -16.68
C LYS A 237 8.94 1.65 -16.58
N PHE A 238 9.61 2.45 -15.74
CA PHE A 238 9.37 3.88 -15.67
C PHE A 238 10.63 4.65 -15.27
N THR A 239 10.58 5.96 -15.49
CA THR A 239 11.54 6.95 -14.97
C THR A 239 10.79 8.16 -14.41
N SER A 240 11.50 8.99 -13.65
CA SER A 240 11.06 10.27 -13.10
C SER A 240 12.18 11.28 -13.24
N ASP A 241 11.83 12.50 -13.62
CA ASP A 241 12.70 13.67 -13.75
C ASP A 241 12.49 14.69 -12.62
N ASP A 242 11.51 14.46 -11.74
CA ASP A 242 11.11 15.35 -10.66
C ASP A 242 11.20 14.68 -9.28
N LYS A 243 12.23 13.84 -9.10
CA LYS A 243 12.54 13.16 -7.83
C LYS A 243 11.42 12.24 -7.34
N GLY A 244 10.74 11.58 -8.27
CA GLY A 244 9.68 10.63 -8.02
C GLY A 244 8.32 11.27 -7.73
N GLY A 245 8.14 12.56 -8.04
CA GLY A 245 6.83 13.22 -7.98
C GLY A 245 5.89 12.73 -9.08
N HIS A 246 6.40 12.53 -10.28
CA HIS A 246 5.74 11.97 -11.44
C HIS A 246 6.60 10.86 -12.05
N LEU A 247 5.95 9.76 -12.39
CA LEU A 247 6.56 8.59 -13.02
C LEU A 247 5.95 8.43 -14.41
N TYR A 248 6.76 8.11 -15.42
CA TYR A 248 6.30 7.86 -16.78
C TYR A 248 6.98 6.62 -17.37
N GLY A 249 6.22 5.81 -18.11
CA GLY A 249 6.77 4.65 -18.80
C GLY A 249 5.72 3.69 -19.35
N GLU A 250 5.93 2.40 -19.13
CA GLU A 250 5.10 1.32 -19.67
C GLU A 250 4.87 0.18 -18.66
N VAL A 251 3.72 -0.48 -18.78
CA VAL A 251 3.33 -1.63 -17.97
C VAL A 251 2.70 -2.72 -18.84
N THR A 252 2.87 -3.98 -18.47
CA THR A 252 2.15 -5.13 -19.05
C THR A 252 1.52 -5.94 -17.93
N TYR A 253 0.38 -6.58 -18.22
CA TYR A 253 -0.34 -7.40 -17.26
C TYR A 253 -0.44 -8.87 -17.71
N THR A 254 -0.72 -9.77 -16.76
CA THR A 254 -0.98 -11.19 -17.02
C THR A 254 -2.12 -11.36 -18.02
N GLY A 255 -1.99 -12.32 -18.95
CA GLY A 255 -3.01 -12.59 -19.97
C GLY A 255 -3.09 -11.55 -21.10
N LEU A 256 -2.44 -10.39 -20.95
CA LEU A 256 -2.41 -9.34 -21.96
C LEU A 256 -1.03 -9.34 -22.64
N LYS A 257 -1.02 -9.37 -23.98
CA LYS A 257 0.23 -9.34 -24.76
C LYS A 257 0.76 -7.94 -25.00
N GLU A 258 -0.09 -6.94 -24.82
CA GLU A 258 0.22 -5.56 -25.13
C GLU A 258 0.84 -4.80 -23.96
N LYS A 259 1.50 -3.70 -24.30
CA LYS A 259 2.01 -2.76 -23.32
C LYS A 259 1.08 -1.57 -23.23
N PHE A 260 0.86 -1.09 -22.02
CA PHE A 260 0.08 0.09 -21.72
C PHE A 260 1.03 1.22 -21.36
N ALA A 261 0.75 2.43 -21.84
CA ALA A 261 1.46 3.59 -21.34
C ALA A 261 1.11 3.76 -19.85
N PHE A 262 2.12 4.03 -19.04
CA PHE A 262 2.03 4.16 -17.59
C PHE A 262 2.39 5.59 -17.22
N LYS A 263 1.59 6.20 -16.35
CA LYS A 263 2.02 7.35 -15.57
C LYS A 263 1.51 7.23 -14.15
N ALA A 264 2.25 7.81 -13.23
CA ALA A 264 1.86 7.86 -11.84
C ALA A 264 2.20 9.20 -11.21
N LYS A 265 1.36 9.66 -10.29
CA LYS A 265 1.57 10.89 -9.52
C LYS A 265 1.68 10.54 -8.04
N LEU A 266 2.72 11.03 -7.39
CA LEU A 266 2.89 10.91 -5.95
C LEU A 266 1.69 11.56 -5.24
N ILE A 267 1.06 10.81 -4.34
CA ILE A 267 -0.05 11.32 -3.54
C ILE A 267 0.52 12.06 -2.33
N LYS A 268 0.26 13.36 -2.26
CA LYS A 268 0.63 14.18 -1.10
C LYS A 268 -0.35 13.90 0.04
N GLN A 269 0.18 13.53 1.21
CA GLN A 269 -0.63 13.16 2.37
C GLN A 269 -0.21 13.89 3.66
N ILE A 270 0.91 14.63 3.70
CA ILE A 270 1.42 15.17 4.97
C ILE A 270 1.97 16.59 4.83
N LYS A 271 2.04 17.24 6.00
CA LYS A 271 2.55 18.57 6.28
C LYS A 271 4.07 18.64 6.18
#